data_AF-A0A934DJ83-F1
#
_entry.id   AF-A0A934DJ83-F1
#
_cell.length_a   1.000
_cell.length_b   1.000
_cell.length_c   1.000
_cell.angle_alpha   90.00
_cell.angle_beta   90.00
_cell.angle_gamma   90.00
#
_symmetry.space_group_name_H-M   'P 1'
#
loop_
_entity.id
_entity.type
_entity.pdbx_description
1 polymer ?
#
loop_
_entity_poly.entity_id
_entity_poly.type
_entity_poly.pdbx_seq_one_letter_code
_entity_poly.pdbx_strand_id
1 'polypeptide(L)'
;MTAELDKSWRRVVAKAWADAAFKERLLDDPEGVLRAEGLVLPAGRTARVIEAGPDEALFVLPPQPAAHGGPAAEEERISPIMI
;
A
#
# COMPACT_ATOMS: atom_id res chain seq x y z
N MET A 1 2.82 12.70 2.94
CA MET A 1 2.29 11.68 3.87
C MET A 1 3.27 10.51 4.03
N THR A 2 4.57 10.71 4.30
CA THR A 2 5.53 9.72 3.72
C THR A 2 6.60 9.15 4.66
N ALA A 3 7.46 9.95 5.29
CA ALA A 3 8.73 9.40 5.81
C ALA A 3 8.66 8.24 6.85
N GLU A 4 7.71 8.26 7.79
CA GLU A 4 7.64 7.23 8.85
C GLU A 4 6.85 5.97 8.45
N LEU A 5 5.91 6.11 7.52
CA LEU A 5 5.17 4.99 6.96
C LEU A 5 6.07 4.16 6.02
N ASP A 6 6.94 4.84 5.26
CA ASP A 6 7.92 4.23 4.35
C ASP A 6 8.94 3.34 5.10
N LYS A 7 9.49 3.82 6.22
CA LYS A 7 10.43 3.03 7.04
C LYS A 7 9.76 1.81 7.67
N SER A 8 8.55 2.00 8.18
CA SER A 8 7.80 0.95 8.87
C SER A 8 7.36 -0.16 7.89
N TRP A 9 6.94 0.22 6.69
CA TRP A 9 6.61 -0.72 5.62
C TRP A 9 7.81 -1.57 5.19
N ARG A 10 8.98 -0.95 5.01
CA ARG A 10 10.22 -1.68 4.65
C ARG A 10 10.57 -2.78 5.66
N ARG A 11 10.35 -2.54 6.95
CA ARG A 11 10.57 -3.54 8.00
C ARG A 11 9.62 -4.72 7.86
N VAL A 12 8.34 -4.46 7.59
CA VAL A 12 7.33 -5.51 7.38
C VAL A 12 7.68 -6.38 6.17
N VAL A 13 8.08 -5.76 5.06
CA VAL A 13 8.51 -6.48 3.84
C VAL A 13 9.72 -7.36 4.12
N ALA A 14 10.76 -6.82 4.77
CA ALA A 14 11.95 -7.59 5.11
C ALA A 14 11.62 -8.80 6.00
N LYS A 15 10.71 -8.64 6.97
CA LYS A 15 10.24 -9.72 7.84
C LYS A 15 9.45 -10.78 7.06
N ALA A 16 8.61 -10.38 6.11
CA ALA A 16 7.87 -11.30 5.25
C ALA A 16 8.79 -12.13 4.33
N TRP A 17 9.92 -11.59 3.87
CA TRP A 17 10.89 -12.38 3.13
C TRP A 17 11.70 -13.34 4.01
N ALA A 18 11.95 -12.99 5.27
CA ALA A 18 12.72 -13.82 6.20
C ALA A 18 11.89 -14.91 6.89
N ASP A 19 10.57 -14.72 7.03
CA ASP A 19 9.66 -15.60 7.75
C ASP A 19 8.42 -15.90 6.89
N ALA A 20 8.37 -17.12 6.34
CA ALA A 20 7.28 -17.59 5.49
C ALA A 20 5.93 -17.63 6.24
N ALA A 21 5.92 -17.98 7.53
CA ALA A 21 4.68 -18.00 8.32
C ALA A 21 4.20 -16.58 8.61
N PHE A 22 5.11 -15.62 8.79
CA PHE A 22 4.74 -14.21 8.84
C PHE A 22 4.16 -13.73 7.51
N LYS A 23 4.75 -14.12 6.37
CA LYS A 23 4.23 -13.77 5.05
C LYS A 23 2.82 -14.32 4.81
N GLU A 24 2.59 -15.59 5.12
CA GLU A 24 1.25 -16.21 5.00
C GLU A 24 0.21 -15.46 5.81
N ARG A 25 0.50 -15.15 7.09
CA ARG A 25 -0.41 -14.34 7.92
C ARG A 25 -0.63 -12.93 7.37
N LEU A 26 0.41 -12.30 6.83
CA LEU A 26 0.31 -10.96 6.27
C LEU A 26 -0.57 -10.94 5.01
N LEU A 27 -0.58 -12.01 4.24
CA LEU A 27 -1.45 -12.16 3.06
C LEU A 27 -2.90 -12.48 3.44
N ASP A 28 -3.11 -13.23 4.53
CA ASP A 28 -4.44 -13.64 5.02
C ASP A 28 -5.14 -12.52 5.83
N ASP A 29 -4.46 -11.94 6.82
CA ASP A 29 -4.95 -10.83 7.65
C ASP A 29 -3.94 -9.67 7.71
N PRO A 30 -3.87 -8.85 6.64
CA PRO A 30 -2.98 -7.71 6.61
C PRO A 30 -3.21 -6.73 7.76
N GLU A 31 -4.46 -6.47 8.13
CA GLU A 31 -4.80 -5.47 9.13
C GLU A 31 -4.41 -5.92 10.54
N GLY A 32 -4.66 -7.17 10.89
CA GLY A 32 -4.21 -7.74 12.16
C GLY A 32 -2.70 -7.74 12.29
N VAL A 33 -1.99 -8.14 11.24
CA VAL A 33 -0.52 -8.16 11.23
C VAL A 33 0.06 -6.75 11.30
N LEU A 34 -0.42 -5.81 10.49
CA LEU A 34 0.03 -4.42 10.53
C LEU A 34 -0.22 -3.81 11.91
N ARG A 35 -1.40 -4.03 12.50
CA ARG A 35 -1.72 -3.56 13.85
C ARG A 35 -0.78 -4.15 14.91
N ALA A 36 -0.45 -5.44 14.81
CA ALA A 36 0.50 -6.10 15.72
C ALA A 36 1.92 -5.55 15.59
N GLU A 37 2.32 -5.10 14.40
CA GLU A 37 3.60 -4.42 14.15
C GLU A 37 3.55 -2.90 14.49
N GLY A 38 2.44 -2.40 15.04
CA GLY A 38 2.26 -1.00 15.44
C GLY A 38 1.86 -0.06 14.29
N LEU A 39 1.49 -0.60 13.13
CA LEU A 39 1.03 0.14 11.97
C LEU A 39 -0.50 0.19 11.96
N VAL A 40 -1.03 1.35 12.35
CA VAL A 40 -2.49 1.56 12.42
C VAL A 40 -2.96 2.30 11.17
N LEU A 41 -3.91 1.70 10.46
CA LEU A 41 -4.60 2.34 9.34
C LEU A 41 -5.57 3.42 9.86
N PRO A 42 -5.74 4.54 9.13
CA PRO A 42 -6.78 5.50 9.43
C PRO A 42 -8.17 4.88 9.45
N ALA A 43 -9.06 5.42 10.28
CA ALA A 43 -10.43 4.92 10.40
C ALA A 43 -11.14 4.82 9.04
N GLY A 44 -11.82 3.70 8.80
CA GLY A 44 -12.54 3.44 7.55
C GLY A 44 -11.66 3.04 6.36
N ARG A 45 -10.34 2.83 6.55
CA ARG A 45 -9.46 2.26 5.52
C ARG A 45 -9.16 0.79 5.82
N THR A 46 -9.18 -0.01 4.76
CA THR A 46 -8.76 -1.41 4.77
C THR A 46 -7.42 -1.57 4.09
N ALA A 47 -6.64 -2.58 4.48
CA ALA A 47 -5.41 -2.94 3.77
C ALA A 47 -5.59 -4.24 3.00
N ARG A 48 -4.99 -4.30 1.81
CA ARG A 48 -4.85 -5.51 1.03
C ARG A 48 -3.38 -5.66 0.63
N VAL A 49 -2.81 -6.82 0.88
CA VAL A 49 -1.45 -7.18 0.45
C VAL A 49 -1.57 -8.23 -0.64
N ILE A 50 -0.80 -8.05 -1.71
CA ILE A 50 -0.74 -8.98 -2.84
C ILE A 50 0.74 -9.23 -3.10
N GLU A 51 1.13 -10.50 -3.13
CA GLU A 51 2.45 -10.90 -3.61
C GLU A 51 2.37 -11.04 -5.13
N ALA A 52 3.20 -10.28 -5.85
CA ALA A 52 3.32 -10.41 -7.30
C ALA A 52 4.22 -11.61 -7.64
N GLY A 53 3.86 -12.33 -8.70
CA GLY A 53 4.76 -13.29 -9.33
C GLY A 53 5.97 -12.61 -10.00
N PRO A 54 7.02 -13.37 -10.35
CA PRO A 54 8.26 -12.82 -10.94
C PRO A 54 8.05 -12.07 -12.26
N ASP A 55 6.99 -12.41 -13.02
CA ASP A 55 6.65 -11.81 -14.31
C ASP A 55 5.32 -11.05 -14.28
N GLU A 56 4.83 -10.68 -13.08
CA GLU A 56 3.53 -10.01 -12.90
C GLU A 56 3.71 -8.54 -12.54
N ALA A 57 2.91 -7.67 -13.18
CA ALA A 57 2.81 -6.26 -12.80
C ALA A 57 1.45 -5.98 -12.16
N LEU A 58 1.48 -5.49 -10.92
CA LEU A 58 0.28 -5.05 -10.20
C LEU A 58 0.07 -3.54 -10.37
N PHE A 59 -1.13 -3.16 -10.79
CA PHE A 59 -1.54 -1.76 -10.91
C PHE A 59 -2.67 -1.47 -9.94
N VAL A 60 -2.56 -0.35 -9.23
CA VAL A 60 -3.62 0.16 -8.33
C VAL A 60 -4.23 1.38 -8.98
N LEU A 61 -5.50 1.27 -9.38
CA LEU A 61 -6.28 2.42 -9.80
C LEU A 61 -6.89 3.07 -8.55
N PRO A 62 -6.51 4.31 -8.19
CA PRO A 62 -7.13 4.99 -7.06
C PRO A 62 -8.62 5.25 -7.35
N PRO A 63 -9.46 5.39 -6.32
CA PRO A 63 -10.83 5.83 -6.52
C PRO A 63 -10.80 7.15 -7.29
N GLN A 64 -11.74 7.30 -8.23
CA GLN A 64 -11.92 8.58 -8.91
C GLN A 64 -12.02 9.66 -7.82
N PRO A 65 -11.21 10.72 -7.87
CA PRO A 65 -11.37 11.82 -6.95
C PRO A 65 -12.83 12.22 -7.06
N ALA A 66 -13.57 12.15 -5.95
CA ALA A 66 -14.95 12.63 -5.97
C ALA A 66 -14.91 13.99 -6.62
N ALA A 67 -15.70 14.18 -7.69
CA ALA A 67 -15.80 15.46 -8.36
C ALA A 67 -16.34 16.42 -7.30
N HIS A 68 -15.44 17.08 -6.58
CA HIS A 68 -15.79 18.23 -5.80
C HIS A 68 -16.23 19.22 -6.87
N GLY A 69 -17.52 19.57 -6.88
CA GLY A 69 -18.08 20.55 -7.79
C GLY A 69 -17.22 21.80 -7.77
N GLY A 70 -16.39 21.92 -8.81
CA GLY A 70 -15.34 22.90 -8.98
C GLY A 70 -14.70 22.59 -10.34
N PRO A 71 -14.49 23.59 -11.20
CA PRO A 71 -14.15 23.35 -12.59
C PRO A 71 -12.87 22.54 -12.70
N ALA A 72 -12.92 21.55 -13.60
CA ALA A 72 -11.83 20.70 -13.98
C ALA A 72 -10.51 21.48 -14.13
N ALA A 73 -9.53 21.11 -13.31
CA ALA A 73 -8.14 21.07 -13.71
C ALA A 73 -7.81 19.56 -13.68
N GLU A 74 -7.90 18.79 -14.77
CA GLU A 74 -7.21 18.96 -16.05
C GLU A 74 -5.82 19.57 -15.80
N GLU A 75 -4.79 18.72 -15.89
CA GLU A 75 -3.36 19.06 -15.74
C GLU A 75 -2.65 18.75 -14.41
N GLU A 76 -2.96 17.62 -13.74
CA GLU A 76 -1.88 16.84 -13.09
C GLU A 76 -1.65 15.57 -13.89
N ARG A 77 -1.21 15.80 -15.14
CA ARG A 77 -0.69 14.78 -16.03
C ARG A 77 0.47 14.11 -15.33
N ILE A 78 0.27 12.86 -14.92
CA ILE A 78 1.22 11.75 -15.01
C ILE A 78 2.67 12.26 -15.16
N SER A 79 3.33 12.59 -14.05
CA SER A 79 4.79 12.71 -14.10
C SER A 79 5.35 11.29 -13.93
N PRO A 80 6.03 10.72 -14.94
CA PRO A 80 6.71 9.45 -14.76
C PRO A 80 7.79 9.65 -13.71
N ILE A 81 7.81 8.80 -12.68
CA ILE A 81 8.99 8.62 -11.85
C ILE A 81 10.03 7.97 -12.76
N MET A 82 10.92 8.78 -13.34
CA MET A 82 12.20 8.32 -13.87
C MET A 82 13.16 8.10 -12.70
N ILE A 83 13.93 7.01 -12.86
CA ILE A 83 14.91 6.41 -11.94
C ILE A 83 15.80 7.43 -11.23
#